data_AF-A0A9D1LYK3-F1
#
_entry.id   AF-A0A9D1LYK3-F1
#
_cell.length_a   1.000
_cell.length_b   1.000
_cell.length_c   1.000
_cell.angle_alpha   90.00
_cell.angle_beta   90.00
_cell.angle_gamma   90.00
#
_symmetry.space_group_name_H-M   'P 1'
#
loop_
_entity.id
_entity.type
_entity.pdbx_description
1 polymer ?
#
loop_
_entity_poly.entity_id
_entity_poly.type
_entity_poly.pdbx_seq_one_letter_code
_entity_poly.pdbx_strand_id
1 'polypeptide(L)'
;MKKILLGYCVIILLGTLLLMLPISSKERIFTSPVDSLFTATSATCVTGLVRFDTYQYWSFFGQIVILALIQIGGIGFMTLAISLITLTKRKIGLSQRVLMQESVAMPQLGGIVKITKFIFMGSMLIEAIGAFLLSFYFIPQLGIGMGIFYSIFHSISAFCNAGFDLMGYRQAFSSLTSVQADWYFNLIIMLLIIVGGLGFFVWNDIVTNKGRFKYLRLHSKIVLTFTAFLIISGALIIFLCEIKGTEFQGKSISEKILNSLFQSVTARTAGFNTVNLANLTHASQFLIICLMIVGGSPGSTAGGIKTTTFVVFLLSIISTFKRKKSIECFRRRIDDDVAKRAFTVVAMYLVLSVAATMAVSAIEGVTLNAAMFECVSAIATVGLTLGITPGLSVVSEIILVLLMIFGRVGSLTILFAFSAEHLSPLSRLPQEKIQIG
;
A
#
# COMPACT_ATOMS: atom_id res chain seq x y z
N MET A 1 -14.78 -8.95 11.97
CA MET A 1 -13.80 -7.84 12.17
C MET A 1 -12.70 -8.10 13.21
N LYS A 2 -12.97 -8.29 14.52
CA LYS A 2 -11.91 -8.52 15.56
C LYS A 2 -10.88 -9.62 15.20
N LYS A 3 -11.33 -10.71 14.57
CA LYS A 3 -10.47 -11.84 14.15
C LYS A 3 -9.43 -11.46 13.09
N ILE A 4 -9.72 -10.49 12.23
CA ILE A 4 -8.79 -10.05 11.17
C ILE A 4 -7.62 -9.29 11.80
N LEU A 5 -7.93 -8.33 12.68
CA LEU A 5 -6.91 -7.58 13.42
C LEU A 5 -6.01 -8.51 14.24
N LEU A 6 -6.61 -9.43 15.02
CA LEU A 6 -5.84 -10.39 15.81
C LEU A 6 -4.94 -11.27 14.93
N GLY A 7 -5.43 -11.72 13.78
CA GLY A 7 -4.63 -12.49 12.82
C GLY A 7 -3.40 -11.72 12.33
N TYR A 8 -3.54 -10.45 11.97
CA TYR A 8 -2.40 -9.59 11.61
C TYR A 8 -1.41 -9.44 12.77
N CYS A 9 -1.89 -9.17 13.99
CA CYS A 9 -1.02 -9.05 15.16
C CYS A 9 -0.22 -10.33 15.43
N VAL A 10 -0.83 -11.51 15.31
CA VAL A 10 -0.13 -12.79 15.49
C VAL A 10 0.94 -12.99 14.44
N ILE A 11 0.66 -12.69 13.17
CA ILE A 11 1.65 -12.82 12.08
C ILE A 11 2.82 -11.87 12.29
N ILE A 12 2.55 -10.62 12.68
CA ILE A 12 3.58 -9.62 12.98
C ILE A 12 4.45 -10.10 14.15
N LEU A 13 3.85 -10.62 15.23
CA LEU A 13 4.60 -11.13 16.38
C LEU A 13 5.47 -12.35 16.01
N LEU A 14 4.94 -13.28 15.21
CA LEU A 14 5.73 -14.41 14.71
C LEU A 14 6.90 -13.94 13.83
N GLY A 15 6.65 -12.99 12.92
CA GLY A 15 7.69 -12.37 12.10
C GLY A 15 8.76 -11.67 12.94
N THR A 16 8.33 -10.97 14.00
CA THR A 16 9.22 -10.30 14.96
C THR A 16 10.16 -11.32 15.62
N LEU A 17 9.61 -12.40 16.17
CA LEU A 17 10.39 -13.46 16.81
C LEU A 17 11.39 -14.10 15.85
N LEU A 18 11.00 -14.34 14.59
CA LEU A 18 11.90 -14.89 13.58
C LEU A 18 13.03 -13.91 13.23
N LEU A 19 12.73 -12.63 13.08
CA LEU A 19 13.73 -11.60 12.76
C LEU A 19 14.68 -11.29 13.94
N MET A 20 14.23 -11.49 15.18
CA MET A 20 15.08 -11.35 16.37
C MET A 20 16.20 -12.40 16.45
N LEU A 21 16.00 -13.58 15.83
CA LEU A 21 16.97 -14.67 15.87
C LEU A 21 18.32 -14.23 15.28
N PRO A 22 19.47 -14.61 15.87
CA PRO A 22 20.79 -14.27 15.35
C PRO A 22 20.99 -14.66 13.88
N ILE A 23 20.43 -15.79 13.44
CA ILE A 23 20.52 -16.24 12.04
C ILE A 23 19.92 -15.24 11.03
N SER A 24 19.04 -14.34 11.47
CA SER A 24 18.38 -13.34 10.63
C SER A 24 19.26 -12.12 10.34
N SER A 25 20.24 -11.82 11.18
CA SER A 25 21.22 -10.73 10.96
C SER A 25 22.46 -11.24 10.22
N LYS A 26 23.03 -10.44 9.30
CA LYS A 26 24.29 -10.81 8.63
C LYS A 26 25.44 -11.00 9.59
N GLU A 27 25.50 -10.16 10.63
CA GLU A 27 26.53 -10.23 11.68
C GLU A 27 26.26 -11.37 12.68
N ARG A 28 25.14 -12.09 12.53
CA ARG A 28 24.71 -13.17 13.41
C ARG A 28 24.54 -12.74 14.87
N ILE A 29 24.03 -11.53 15.06
CA ILE A 29 23.72 -10.96 16.37
C ILE A 29 22.21 -10.89 16.59
N PHE A 30 21.82 -10.93 17.87
CA PHE A 30 20.44 -10.70 18.27
C PHE A 30 20.00 -9.28 17.92
N THR A 31 18.85 -9.14 17.24
CA THR A 31 18.29 -7.83 16.89
C THR A 31 17.29 -7.39 17.96
N SER A 32 17.28 -6.11 18.31
CA SER A 32 16.35 -5.52 19.28
C SER A 32 14.89 -5.92 18.97
N PRO A 33 14.05 -6.20 20.00
CA PRO A 33 12.65 -6.52 19.80
C PRO A 33 11.88 -5.42 19.09
N VAL A 34 12.20 -4.14 19.37
CA VAL A 34 11.51 -2.98 18.80
C VAL A 34 11.81 -2.88 17.30
N ASP A 35 13.09 -2.95 16.91
CA ASP A 35 13.51 -2.85 15.51
C ASP A 35 13.01 -4.03 14.67
N SER A 36 12.99 -5.21 15.28
CA SER A 36 12.44 -6.42 14.67
C SER A 36 10.93 -6.31 14.50
N LEU A 37 10.23 -5.73 15.48
CA LEU A 37 8.79 -5.45 15.41
C LEU A 37 8.48 -4.44 14.31
N PHE A 38 9.27 -3.38 14.20
CA PHE A 38 9.12 -2.37 13.16
C PHE A 38 9.28 -3.00 11.77
N THR A 39 10.36 -3.76 11.56
CA THR A 39 10.62 -4.41 10.28
C THR A 39 9.55 -5.45 9.95
N ALA A 40 9.15 -6.29 10.91
CA ALA A 40 8.09 -7.28 10.73
C ALA A 40 6.73 -6.64 10.43
N THR A 41 6.40 -5.53 11.12
CA THR A 41 5.19 -4.75 10.86
C THR A 41 5.24 -4.14 9.47
N SER A 42 6.32 -3.46 9.12
CA SER A 42 6.48 -2.84 7.80
C SER A 42 6.38 -3.86 6.67
N ALA A 43 6.98 -5.05 6.82
CA ALA A 43 6.88 -6.13 5.84
C ALA A 43 5.46 -6.69 5.75
N THR A 44 4.82 -7.01 6.88
CA THR A 44 3.48 -7.63 6.92
C THR A 44 2.37 -6.65 6.51
N CYS A 45 2.51 -5.38 6.90
CA CYS A 45 1.63 -4.30 6.48
C CYS A 45 1.98 -3.77 5.10
N VAL A 46 3.05 -4.28 4.50
CA VAL A 46 3.47 -3.97 3.13
C VAL A 46 3.65 -2.46 2.97
N THR A 47 4.36 -1.88 3.94
CA THR A 47 4.61 -0.45 4.04
C THR A 47 5.91 -0.08 3.34
N GLY A 48 7.05 -0.66 3.73
CA GLY A 48 8.34 -0.39 3.08
C GLY A 48 9.25 0.59 3.81
N LEU A 49 8.80 1.13 4.94
CA LEU A 49 9.70 1.87 5.84
C LEU A 49 10.69 0.89 6.49
N VAL A 50 11.96 1.23 6.46
CA VAL A 50 13.04 0.39 6.99
C VAL A 50 13.95 1.20 7.90
N ARG A 51 14.24 0.64 9.09
CA ARG A 51 15.25 1.20 10.00
C ARG A 51 16.66 0.80 9.57
N PHE A 52 16.79 -0.44 9.14
CA PHE A 52 18.02 -1.00 8.62
C PHE A 52 17.87 -1.33 7.14
N ASP A 53 18.88 -1.02 6.34
CA ASP A 53 18.89 -1.39 4.93
C ASP A 53 18.72 -2.91 4.78
N THR A 54 17.73 -3.30 3.95
CA THR A 54 17.30 -4.69 3.80
C THR A 54 18.43 -5.61 3.36
N TYR A 55 19.28 -5.13 2.45
CA TYR A 55 20.41 -5.90 1.98
C TYR A 55 21.54 -5.89 3.00
N GLN A 56 21.93 -4.74 3.55
CA GLN A 56 23.13 -4.61 4.37
C GLN A 56 23.00 -5.31 5.72
N TYR A 57 21.85 -5.23 6.38
CA TYR A 57 21.68 -5.74 7.73
C TYR A 57 21.19 -7.20 7.78
N TRP A 58 20.20 -7.54 6.95
CA TRP A 58 19.55 -8.85 7.04
C TRP A 58 20.30 -9.92 6.26
N SER A 59 20.45 -11.10 6.87
CA SER A 59 21.00 -12.29 6.23
C SER A 59 20.05 -12.80 5.14
N PHE A 60 20.50 -13.78 4.36
CA PHE A 60 19.65 -14.47 3.40
C PHE A 60 18.38 -15.07 4.05
N PHE A 61 18.50 -15.61 5.27
CA PHE A 61 17.36 -16.10 6.04
C PHE A 61 16.40 -14.95 6.42
N GLY A 62 16.94 -13.84 6.94
CA GLY A 62 16.15 -12.66 7.28
C GLY A 62 15.41 -12.07 6.06
N GLN A 63 16.06 -12.02 4.91
CA GLN A 63 15.47 -11.57 3.64
C GLN A 63 14.32 -12.49 3.20
N ILE A 64 14.44 -13.81 3.35
CA ILE A 64 13.34 -14.75 3.08
C ILE A 64 12.17 -14.53 4.04
N VAL A 65 12.43 -14.29 5.33
CA VAL A 65 11.38 -14.01 6.31
C VAL A 65 10.64 -12.72 5.93
N ILE A 66 11.36 -11.65 5.60
CA ILE A 66 10.77 -10.39 5.12
C ILE A 66 9.91 -10.63 3.88
N LEU A 67 10.42 -11.36 2.89
CA LEU A 67 9.71 -11.67 1.65
C LEU A 67 8.42 -12.48 1.91
N ALA A 68 8.47 -13.44 2.83
CA ALA A 68 7.30 -14.22 3.23
C ALA A 68 6.24 -13.35 3.93
N LEU A 69 6.66 -12.45 4.81
CA LEU A 69 5.75 -11.49 5.48
C LEU A 69 5.11 -10.54 4.46
N ILE A 70 5.86 -10.06 3.48
CA ILE A 70 5.35 -9.26 2.35
C ILE A 70 4.27 -10.04 1.60
N GLN A 71 4.53 -11.30 1.23
CA GLN A 71 3.59 -12.11 0.47
C GLN A 71 2.29 -12.40 1.24
N ILE A 72 2.42 -12.75 2.53
CA ILE A 72 1.27 -12.99 3.43
C ILE A 72 0.47 -11.70 3.61
N GLY A 73 1.16 -10.58 3.78
CA GLY A 73 0.59 -9.25 3.91
C GLY A 73 -0.18 -8.80 2.68
N GLY A 74 0.47 -8.89 1.52
CA GLY A 74 0.02 -8.36 0.22
C GLY A 74 -1.23 -9.05 -0.31
N ILE A 75 -1.18 -10.39 -0.42
CA ILE A 75 -2.33 -11.20 -0.86
C ILE A 75 -3.43 -11.25 0.22
N GLY A 76 -3.06 -10.98 1.47
CA GLY A 76 -3.91 -11.06 2.64
C GLY A 76 -3.88 -12.46 3.25
N PHE A 77 -3.61 -12.53 4.55
CA PHE A 77 -3.36 -13.81 5.22
C PHE A 77 -4.54 -14.80 5.12
N MET A 78 -5.78 -14.31 5.11
CA MET A 78 -6.97 -15.16 4.94
C MET A 78 -7.05 -15.78 3.54
N THR A 79 -6.67 -15.03 2.51
CA THR A 79 -6.62 -15.51 1.13
C THR A 79 -5.60 -16.65 1.00
N LEU A 80 -4.43 -16.49 1.63
CA LEU A 80 -3.35 -17.48 1.62
C LEU A 80 -3.69 -18.72 2.47
N ALA A 81 -4.19 -18.53 3.69
CA ALA A 81 -4.57 -19.64 4.57
C ALA A 81 -5.60 -20.55 3.90
N ILE A 82 -6.57 -19.97 3.18
CA ILE A 82 -7.66 -20.77 2.61
C ILE A 82 -7.36 -21.27 1.19
N SER A 83 -6.48 -20.60 0.41
CA SER A 83 -5.98 -21.20 -0.82
C SER A 83 -5.27 -22.53 -0.51
N LEU A 84 -4.46 -22.58 0.56
CA LEU A 84 -3.82 -23.81 1.05
C LEU A 84 -4.84 -24.87 1.48
N ILE A 85 -5.88 -24.50 2.25
CA ILE A 85 -6.95 -25.44 2.64
C ILE A 85 -7.69 -25.97 1.41
N THR A 86 -7.92 -25.13 0.39
CA THR A 86 -8.60 -25.54 -0.85
C THR A 86 -7.78 -26.58 -1.62
N LEU A 87 -6.44 -26.47 -1.61
CA LEU A 87 -5.54 -27.47 -2.21
C LEU A 87 -5.64 -28.82 -1.49
N THR A 88 -5.88 -28.83 -0.17
CA THR A 88 -6.09 -30.06 0.62
C THR A 88 -7.46 -30.71 0.42
N LYS A 89 -8.31 -30.21 -0.50
CA LYS A 89 -9.68 -30.67 -0.80
C LYS A 89 -10.64 -30.73 0.42
N ARG A 90 -10.29 -30.08 1.53
CA ARG A 90 -11.18 -29.98 2.71
C ARG A 90 -12.38 -29.09 2.41
N LYS A 91 -13.55 -29.47 2.95
CA LYS A 91 -14.79 -28.69 2.81
C LYS A 91 -14.65 -27.37 3.58
N ILE A 92 -15.00 -26.26 2.93
CA ILE A 92 -14.96 -24.91 3.52
C ILE A 92 -16.35 -24.56 4.05
N GLY A 93 -16.44 -24.34 5.37
CA GLY A 93 -17.67 -23.99 6.07
C GLY A 93 -18.11 -22.54 5.85
N LEU A 94 -19.33 -22.21 6.25
CA LEU A 94 -19.91 -20.87 6.04
C LEU A 94 -19.14 -19.77 6.78
N SER A 95 -18.73 -20.00 8.02
CA SER A 95 -17.97 -19.03 8.82
C SER A 95 -16.63 -18.67 8.16
N GLN A 96 -15.98 -19.62 7.50
CA GLN A 96 -14.73 -19.37 6.76
C GLN A 96 -15.00 -18.51 5.51
N ARG A 97 -16.13 -18.73 4.81
CA ARG A 97 -16.53 -17.93 3.65
C ARG A 97 -16.89 -16.49 4.02
N VAL A 98 -17.52 -16.28 5.19
CA VAL A 98 -17.80 -14.92 5.71
C VAL A 98 -16.50 -14.17 5.98
N LEU A 99 -15.52 -14.82 6.63
CA LEU A 99 -14.22 -14.20 6.89
C LEU A 99 -13.45 -13.84 5.60
N MET A 100 -13.54 -14.67 4.55
CA MET A 100 -12.97 -14.33 3.22
C MET A 100 -13.62 -13.08 2.62
N GLN A 101 -14.94 -12.97 2.75
CA GLN A 101 -15.69 -11.87 2.16
C GLN A 101 -15.25 -10.55 2.80
N GLU A 102 -15.10 -10.56 4.13
CA GLU A 102 -14.58 -9.43 4.87
C GLU A 102 -13.13 -9.10 4.45
N SER A 103 -12.24 -10.09 4.31
CA SER A 103 -10.82 -9.84 4.02
C SER A 103 -10.56 -9.28 2.61
N VAL A 104 -11.36 -9.68 1.62
CA VAL A 104 -11.24 -9.20 0.23
C VAL A 104 -12.23 -8.06 -0.06
N ALA A 105 -12.98 -7.60 0.96
CA ALA A 105 -14.02 -6.57 0.84
C ALA A 105 -15.05 -6.84 -0.27
N MET A 106 -15.47 -8.10 -0.44
CA MET A 106 -16.41 -8.48 -1.49
C MET A 106 -17.87 -8.21 -1.09
N PRO A 107 -18.75 -7.85 -2.04
CA PRO A 107 -20.16 -7.59 -1.75
C PRO A 107 -21.02 -8.86 -1.60
N GLN A 108 -20.54 -10.03 -2.02
CA GLN A 108 -21.32 -11.27 -2.01
C GLN A 108 -20.49 -12.50 -1.60
N LEU A 109 -21.11 -13.45 -0.88
CA LEU A 109 -20.50 -14.71 -0.42
C LEU A 109 -20.37 -15.77 -1.52
N GLY A 110 -21.22 -15.69 -2.56
CA GLY A 110 -21.28 -16.66 -3.64
C GLY A 110 -20.00 -16.68 -4.47
N GLY A 111 -19.44 -17.87 -4.69
CA GLY A 111 -18.26 -18.05 -5.54
C GLY A 111 -16.93 -17.60 -4.92
N ILE A 112 -16.90 -17.26 -3.63
CA ILE A 112 -15.73 -16.66 -2.99
C ILE A 112 -14.47 -17.55 -3.05
N VAL A 113 -14.62 -18.87 -2.92
CA VAL A 113 -13.51 -19.83 -3.04
C VAL A 113 -12.88 -19.80 -4.43
N LYS A 114 -13.69 -19.65 -5.48
CA LYS A 114 -13.21 -19.55 -6.87
C LYS A 114 -12.42 -18.25 -7.05
N ILE A 115 -12.89 -17.15 -6.46
CA ILE A 115 -12.22 -15.86 -6.50
C ILE A 115 -10.91 -15.91 -5.70
N THR A 116 -10.89 -16.48 -4.49
CA THR A 116 -9.66 -16.67 -3.71
C THR A 116 -8.60 -17.46 -4.49
N LYS A 117 -9.00 -18.54 -5.18
CA LYS A 117 -8.08 -19.29 -6.05
C LYS A 117 -7.59 -18.45 -7.23
N PHE A 118 -8.48 -17.68 -7.85
CA PHE A 118 -8.12 -16.76 -8.94
C PHE A 118 -7.11 -15.70 -8.48
N ILE A 119 -7.29 -15.14 -7.28
CA ILE A 119 -6.37 -14.17 -6.67
C ILE A 119 -5.01 -14.80 -6.46
N PHE A 120 -4.96 -15.95 -5.78
CA PHE A 120 -3.71 -16.62 -5.46
C PHE A 120 -2.93 -17.02 -6.71
N MET A 121 -3.58 -17.71 -7.67
CA MET A 121 -2.93 -18.14 -8.90
C MET A 121 -2.56 -16.96 -9.81
N GLY A 122 -3.41 -15.93 -9.87
CA GLY A 122 -3.15 -14.73 -10.65
C GLY A 122 -1.96 -13.93 -10.12
N SER A 123 -1.85 -13.80 -8.79
CA SER A 123 -0.73 -13.12 -8.13
C SER A 123 0.59 -13.86 -8.42
N MET A 124 0.63 -15.17 -8.15
CA MET A 124 1.82 -16.00 -8.42
C MET A 124 2.22 -15.96 -9.91
N LEU A 125 1.25 -15.91 -10.83
CA LEU A 125 1.55 -15.81 -12.27
C LEU A 125 2.18 -14.46 -12.63
N ILE A 126 1.62 -13.35 -12.14
CA ILE A 126 2.13 -12.01 -12.45
C ILE A 126 3.48 -11.77 -11.78
N GLU A 127 3.67 -12.25 -10.55
CA GLU A 127 4.96 -12.25 -9.87
C GLU A 127 6.00 -13.10 -10.61
N ALA A 128 5.62 -14.28 -11.13
CA ALA A 128 6.54 -15.11 -11.91
C ALA A 128 6.93 -14.43 -13.24
N ILE A 129 5.98 -13.77 -13.92
CA ILE A 129 6.27 -13.00 -15.14
C ILE A 129 7.18 -11.81 -14.82
N GLY A 130 6.89 -11.07 -13.75
CA GLY A 130 7.71 -9.95 -13.30
C GLY A 130 9.13 -10.38 -12.94
N ALA A 131 9.28 -11.47 -12.20
CA ALA A 131 10.58 -12.06 -11.85
C ALA A 131 11.32 -12.54 -13.10
N PHE A 132 10.63 -13.18 -14.03
CA PHE A 132 11.23 -13.60 -15.30
C PHE A 132 11.75 -12.40 -16.10
N LEU A 133 10.97 -11.33 -16.22
CA LEU A 133 11.40 -10.12 -16.92
C LEU A 133 12.57 -9.41 -16.20
N LEU A 134 12.50 -9.25 -14.88
CA LEU A 134 13.59 -8.67 -14.09
C LEU A 134 14.87 -9.54 -14.11
N SER A 135 14.76 -10.82 -14.43
CA SER A 135 15.92 -11.73 -14.51
C SER A 135 16.88 -11.35 -15.63
N PHE A 136 16.37 -10.79 -16.74
CA PHE A 136 17.22 -10.28 -17.82
C PHE A 136 18.08 -9.09 -17.39
N TYR A 137 17.67 -8.34 -16.36
CA TYR A 137 18.47 -7.27 -15.78
C TYR A 137 19.47 -7.79 -14.74
N PHE A 138 19.03 -8.63 -13.80
CA PHE A 138 19.85 -9.03 -12.65
C PHE A 138 20.83 -10.18 -12.94
N ILE A 139 20.47 -11.17 -13.77
CA ILE A 139 21.34 -12.34 -14.04
C ILE A 139 22.68 -11.92 -14.67
N PRO A 140 22.74 -11.03 -15.67
CA PRO A 140 24.02 -10.63 -16.25
C PRO A 140 24.96 -9.92 -15.26
N GLN A 141 24.43 -9.30 -14.21
CA GLN A 141 25.20 -8.50 -13.27
C GLN A 141 25.60 -9.28 -12.01
N LEU A 142 24.74 -10.17 -11.52
CA LEU A 142 24.89 -10.87 -10.24
C LEU A 142 25.12 -12.39 -10.39
N GLY A 143 25.12 -12.89 -11.63
CA GLY A 143 25.13 -14.32 -11.92
C GLY A 143 23.75 -14.97 -11.75
N ILE A 144 23.65 -16.25 -12.11
CA ILE A 144 22.36 -16.95 -12.21
C ILE A 144 21.65 -17.07 -10.86
N GLY A 145 22.33 -17.57 -9.83
CA GLY A 145 21.70 -17.83 -8.52
C GLY A 145 21.19 -16.57 -7.84
N MET A 146 22.07 -15.59 -7.64
CA MET A 146 21.72 -14.32 -7.00
C MET A 146 20.81 -13.47 -7.89
N GLY A 147 21.02 -13.49 -9.21
CA GLY A 147 20.16 -12.79 -10.16
C GLY A 147 18.71 -13.25 -10.06
N ILE A 148 18.45 -14.56 -10.06
CA ILE A 148 17.10 -15.11 -9.90
C ILE A 148 16.47 -14.68 -8.57
N PHE A 149 17.23 -14.77 -7.46
CA PHE A 149 16.72 -14.37 -6.15
C PHE A 149 16.33 -12.89 -6.11
N TYR A 150 17.17 -12.02 -6.65
CA TYR A 150 16.89 -10.58 -6.72
C TYR A 150 15.66 -10.29 -7.56
N SER A 151 15.50 -10.95 -8.70
CA SER A 151 14.32 -10.78 -9.56
C SER A 151 13.04 -11.23 -8.87
N ILE A 152 13.06 -12.36 -8.16
CA ILE A 152 11.91 -12.85 -7.39
C ILE A 152 11.57 -11.87 -6.26
N PHE A 153 12.58 -11.44 -5.49
CA PHE A 153 12.39 -10.53 -4.37
C PHE A 153 11.76 -9.20 -4.81
N HIS A 154 12.35 -8.55 -5.82
CA HIS A 154 11.83 -7.28 -6.32
C HIS A 154 10.48 -7.43 -7.01
N SER A 155 10.22 -8.55 -7.69
CA SER A 155 8.92 -8.77 -8.32
C SER A 155 7.81 -8.93 -7.30
N ILE A 156 8.02 -9.74 -6.25
CA ILE A 156 7.05 -9.92 -5.17
C ILE A 156 6.87 -8.61 -4.41
N SER A 157 7.96 -7.93 -4.05
CA SER A 157 7.92 -6.64 -3.37
C SER A 157 7.15 -5.60 -4.18
N ALA A 158 7.41 -5.49 -5.49
CA ALA A 158 6.72 -4.54 -6.35
C ALA A 158 5.25 -4.86 -6.57
N PHE A 159 4.91 -6.13 -6.79
CA PHE A 159 3.52 -6.55 -6.95
C PHE A 159 2.71 -6.39 -5.66
N CYS A 160 3.31 -6.72 -4.53
CA CYS A 160 2.70 -6.53 -3.22
C CYS A 160 2.67 -5.07 -2.78
N ASN A 161 3.34 -4.15 -3.52
CA ASN A 161 3.45 -2.74 -3.15
C ASN A 161 4.22 -2.54 -1.82
N ALA A 162 5.32 -3.27 -1.62
CA ALA A 162 5.99 -3.36 -0.33
C ALA A 162 7.14 -2.38 -0.12
N GLY A 163 7.78 -1.87 -1.19
CA GLY A 163 8.89 -0.92 -1.09
C GLY A 163 10.23 -1.49 -0.64
N PHE A 164 10.28 -2.73 -0.13
CA PHE A 164 11.52 -3.40 0.22
C PHE A 164 12.32 -3.75 -1.05
N ASP A 165 13.58 -3.37 -1.09
CA ASP A 165 14.51 -3.73 -2.17
C ASP A 165 15.80 -4.30 -1.62
N LEU A 166 16.59 -4.92 -2.49
CA LEU A 166 17.92 -5.43 -2.16
C LEU A 166 19.03 -4.61 -2.81
N MET A 167 18.75 -3.42 -3.34
CA MET A 167 19.72 -2.60 -4.05
C MET A 167 20.78 -1.98 -3.13
N GLY A 168 20.61 -2.12 -1.81
CA GLY A 168 21.61 -1.77 -0.80
C GLY A 168 23.02 -2.33 -1.04
N TYR A 169 23.17 -3.37 -1.89
CA TYR A 169 24.48 -3.87 -2.32
C TYR A 169 25.31 -2.85 -3.12
N ARG A 170 24.66 -1.89 -3.77
CA ARG A 170 25.34 -0.78 -4.47
C ARG A 170 25.61 0.35 -3.50
N GLN A 171 24.59 0.79 -2.77
CA GLN A 171 24.70 1.86 -1.79
C GLN A 171 23.56 1.70 -0.77
N ALA A 172 23.87 1.84 0.52
CA ALA A 172 22.88 1.72 1.59
C ALA A 172 21.74 2.74 1.40
N PHE A 173 20.50 2.28 1.55
CA PHE A 173 19.25 3.05 1.38
C PHE A 173 19.09 3.69 0.00
N SER A 174 19.83 3.24 -1.02
CA SER A 174 19.73 3.80 -2.37
C SER A 174 18.39 3.50 -3.03
N SER A 175 17.76 2.39 -2.65
CA SER A 175 16.65 1.81 -3.39
C SER A 175 16.97 1.74 -4.89
N LEU A 176 16.01 2.10 -5.74
CA LEU A 176 16.13 2.07 -7.21
C LEU A 176 16.82 3.30 -7.82
N THR A 177 17.46 4.17 -7.03
CA THR A 177 18.15 5.37 -7.56
C THR A 177 19.25 5.04 -8.56
N SER A 178 19.92 3.90 -8.40
CA SER A 178 20.96 3.44 -9.32
C SER A 178 20.43 3.01 -10.71
N VAL A 179 19.12 2.88 -10.88
CA VAL A 179 18.44 2.50 -12.14
C VAL A 179 17.48 3.58 -12.64
N GLN A 180 17.64 4.83 -12.18
CA GLN A 180 16.74 5.94 -12.49
C GLN A 180 16.54 6.24 -13.99
N ALA A 181 17.53 5.92 -14.84
CA ALA A 181 17.47 6.13 -16.29
C ALA A 181 17.01 4.91 -17.09
N ASP A 182 16.91 3.74 -16.45
CA ASP A 182 16.59 2.48 -17.12
C ASP A 182 15.07 2.34 -17.30
N TRP A 183 14.61 2.56 -18.54
CA TRP A 183 13.20 2.41 -18.89
C TRP A 183 12.70 0.98 -18.73
N TYR A 184 13.51 -0.02 -19.08
CA TYR A 184 13.10 -1.42 -19.03
C TYR A 184 12.79 -1.83 -17.60
N PHE A 185 13.73 -1.58 -16.68
CA PHE A 185 13.57 -1.91 -15.27
C PHE A 185 12.40 -1.16 -14.63
N ASN A 186 12.34 0.16 -14.81
CA ASN A 186 11.33 1.00 -14.19
C ASN A 186 9.92 0.71 -14.71
N LEU A 187 9.75 0.41 -16.01
CA LEU A 187 8.45 0.03 -16.55
C LEU A 187 7.94 -1.28 -15.95
N ILE A 188 8.79 -2.29 -15.76
CA ILE A 188 8.38 -3.56 -15.16
C ILE A 188 7.89 -3.33 -13.72
N ILE A 189 8.67 -2.61 -12.92
CA ILE A 189 8.31 -2.29 -11.53
C ILE A 189 7.01 -1.47 -11.48
N MET A 190 6.87 -0.42 -12.29
CA MET A 190 5.63 0.37 -12.34
C MET A 190 4.42 -0.46 -12.73
N LEU A 191 4.56 -1.37 -13.70
CA LEU A 191 3.46 -2.25 -14.10
C LEU A 191 3.05 -3.21 -12.99
N LEU A 192 4.01 -3.81 -12.28
CA LEU A 192 3.73 -4.67 -11.13
C LEU A 192 2.97 -3.91 -10.03
N ILE A 193 3.42 -2.70 -9.70
CA ILE A 193 2.78 -1.82 -8.71
C ILE A 193 1.34 -1.47 -9.12
N ILE A 194 1.14 -1.07 -10.37
CA ILE A 194 -0.18 -0.68 -10.86
C ILE A 194 -1.11 -1.89 -10.83
N VAL A 195 -0.65 -3.04 -11.34
CA VAL A 195 -1.46 -4.27 -11.43
C VAL A 195 -1.82 -4.78 -10.03
N GLY A 196 -0.88 -4.81 -9.09
CA GLY A 196 -1.13 -5.14 -7.67
C GLY A 196 -2.11 -4.18 -6.98
N GLY A 197 -1.98 -2.89 -7.25
CA GLY A 197 -2.81 -1.82 -6.66
C GLY A 197 -4.22 -1.63 -7.23
N LEU A 198 -4.56 -2.24 -8.38
CA LEU A 198 -5.89 -2.12 -9.03
C LEU A 198 -7.01 -2.85 -8.28
N GLY A 199 -6.68 -3.86 -7.49
CA GLY A 199 -7.66 -4.65 -6.76
C GLY A 199 -8.18 -5.86 -7.54
N PHE A 200 -8.26 -6.98 -6.84
CA PHE A 200 -8.56 -8.29 -7.41
C PHE A 200 -9.96 -8.41 -8.01
N PHE A 201 -10.92 -7.63 -7.52
CA PHE A 201 -12.25 -7.56 -8.11
C PHE A 201 -12.23 -6.97 -9.53
N VAL A 202 -11.39 -5.95 -9.74
CA VAL A 202 -11.22 -5.30 -11.04
C VAL A 202 -10.61 -6.27 -12.04
N TRP A 203 -9.63 -7.08 -11.61
CA TRP A 203 -9.06 -8.14 -12.45
C TRP A 203 -10.12 -9.12 -12.93
N ASN A 204 -10.93 -9.66 -12.01
CA ASN A 204 -11.98 -10.60 -12.36
C ASN A 204 -13.01 -9.97 -13.31
N ASP A 205 -13.36 -8.70 -13.12
CA ASP A 205 -14.30 -7.98 -13.98
C ASP A 205 -13.72 -7.71 -15.39
N ILE A 206 -12.42 -7.40 -15.50
CA ILE A 206 -11.71 -7.25 -16.77
C ILE A 206 -11.68 -8.58 -17.53
N VAL A 207 -11.30 -9.68 -16.87
CA VAL A 207 -11.25 -11.01 -17.49
C VAL A 207 -12.63 -11.47 -17.94
N THR A 208 -13.65 -11.32 -17.08
CA THR A 208 -15.02 -11.74 -17.38
C THR A 208 -15.61 -10.96 -18.57
N ASN A 209 -15.37 -9.65 -18.63
CA ASN A 209 -15.89 -8.80 -19.70
C ASN A 209 -14.96 -8.70 -20.92
N LYS A 210 -13.85 -9.45 -20.94
CA LYS A 210 -12.82 -9.44 -21.99
C LYS A 210 -12.26 -8.04 -22.27
N GLY A 211 -12.04 -7.24 -21.22
CA GLY A 211 -11.49 -5.88 -21.33
C GLY A 211 -12.44 -4.82 -21.91
N ARG A 212 -13.69 -5.16 -22.23
CA ARG A 212 -14.64 -4.21 -22.84
C ARG A 212 -15.17 -3.20 -21.82
N PHE A 213 -14.61 -1.99 -21.83
CA PHE A 213 -14.90 -0.93 -20.87
C PHE A 213 -16.39 -0.65 -20.66
N LYS A 214 -17.21 -0.69 -21.72
CA LYS A 214 -18.66 -0.45 -21.65
C LYS A 214 -19.37 -1.37 -20.65
N TYR A 215 -18.96 -2.63 -20.58
CA TYR A 215 -19.60 -3.69 -19.77
C TYR A 215 -19.03 -3.81 -18.35
N LEU A 216 -17.93 -3.11 -18.05
CA LEU A 216 -17.35 -3.10 -16.71
C LEU A 216 -18.34 -2.55 -15.68
N ARG A 217 -18.26 -3.10 -14.46
CA ARG A 217 -19.02 -2.63 -13.30
C ARG A 217 -18.58 -1.22 -12.91
N LEU A 218 -19.46 -0.52 -12.17
CA LEU A 218 -19.21 0.85 -11.71
C LEU A 218 -17.88 0.97 -10.94
N HIS A 219 -17.64 0.01 -10.04
CA HIS A 219 -16.42 -0.07 -9.24
C HIS A 219 -15.16 -0.10 -10.12
N SER A 220 -15.10 -1.03 -11.09
CA SER A 220 -13.96 -1.18 -12.00
C SER A 220 -13.76 0.04 -12.89
N LYS A 221 -14.84 0.67 -13.36
CA LYS A 221 -14.77 1.92 -14.14
C LYS A 221 -14.12 3.04 -13.33
N ILE A 222 -14.61 3.27 -12.11
CA ILE A 222 -14.06 4.29 -11.20
C ILE A 222 -12.58 4.03 -10.94
N VAL A 223 -12.23 2.79 -10.56
CA VAL A 223 -10.85 2.42 -10.24
C VAL A 223 -9.91 2.68 -11.42
N LEU A 224 -10.25 2.20 -12.62
CA LEU A 224 -9.38 2.35 -13.80
C LEU A 224 -9.23 3.82 -14.20
N THR A 225 -10.34 4.57 -14.30
CA THR A 225 -10.27 5.98 -14.74
C THR A 225 -9.57 6.86 -13.73
N PHE A 226 -9.86 6.67 -12.43
CA PHE A 226 -9.29 7.53 -11.40
C PHE A 226 -7.83 7.20 -11.10
N THR A 227 -7.44 5.92 -11.17
CA THR A 227 -6.03 5.51 -11.09
C THR A 227 -5.22 6.14 -12.22
N ALA A 228 -5.70 6.04 -13.47
CA ALA A 228 -5.02 6.65 -14.61
C ALA A 228 -4.92 8.18 -14.46
N PHE A 229 -5.99 8.82 -14.02
CA PHE A 229 -6.01 10.26 -13.74
C PHE A 229 -4.96 10.65 -12.68
N LEU A 230 -4.90 9.97 -11.54
CA LEU A 230 -3.93 10.27 -10.48
C LEU A 230 -2.49 10.08 -10.97
N ILE A 231 -2.20 8.99 -11.68
CA ILE A 231 -0.85 8.71 -12.18
C ILE A 231 -0.42 9.80 -13.17
N ILE A 232 -1.25 10.13 -14.16
CA ILE A 232 -0.92 11.10 -15.21
C ILE A 232 -0.82 12.52 -14.63
N SER A 233 -1.80 12.94 -13.83
CA SER A 233 -1.81 14.28 -13.23
C SER A 233 -0.68 14.45 -12.22
N GLY A 234 -0.42 13.45 -11.37
CA GLY A 234 0.71 13.46 -10.44
C GLY A 234 2.04 13.56 -11.17
N ALA A 235 2.25 12.75 -12.22
CA ALA A 235 3.49 12.77 -13.00
C ALA A 235 3.70 14.13 -13.69
N LEU A 236 2.63 14.71 -14.25
CA LEU A 236 2.69 16.01 -14.89
C LEU A 236 3.05 17.12 -13.90
N ILE A 237 2.42 17.15 -12.72
CA ILE A 237 2.69 18.21 -11.73
C ILE A 237 4.10 18.04 -11.14
N ILE A 238 4.54 16.80 -10.81
CA ILE A 238 5.92 16.53 -10.36
C ILE A 238 6.92 17.01 -11.41
N PHE A 239 6.71 16.67 -12.69
CA PHE A 239 7.56 17.11 -13.78
C PHE A 239 7.65 18.63 -13.83
N LEU A 240 6.52 19.35 -13.78
CA LEU A 240 6.48 20.81 -13.83
C LEU A 240 7.17 21.47 -12.63
N CYS A 241 7.00 20.93 -11.42
CA CYS A 241 7.67 21.43 -10.22
C CYS A 241 9.19 21.19 -10.25
N GLU A 242 9.63 20.03 -10.76
CA GLU A 242 11.03 19.64 -10.74
C GLU A 242 11.84 20.05 -11.97
N ILE A 243 11.23 20.58 -13.05
CA ILE A 243 12.00 21.01 -14.24
C ILE A 243 13.20 21.90 -13.87
N LYS A 244 13.03 22.78 -12.88
CA LYS A 244 14.08 23.67 -12.33
C LYS A 244 14.66 23.20 -10.99
N GLY A 245 14.13 22.12 -10.42
CA GLY A 245 14.57 21.55 -9.15
C GLY A 245 15.97 20.96 -9.26
N THR A 246 16.71 20.98 -8.15
CA THR A 246 18.11 20.53 -8.07
C THR A 246 18.27 19.07 -8.48
N GLU A 247 17.33 18.21 -8.06
CA GLU A 247 17.37 16.78 -8.34
C GLU A 247 17.23 16.43 -9.83
N PHE A 248 16.61 17.31 -10.63
CA PHE A 248 16.40 17.09 -12.07
C PHE A 248 17.35 17.93 -12.93
N GLN A 249 18.21 18.76 -12.32
CA GLN A 249 19.24 19.49 -13.06
C GLN A 249 20.22 18.49 -13.70
N GLY A 250 20.58 18.74 -14.96
CA GLY A 250 21.48 17.87 -15.74
C GLY A 250 20.87 16.58 -16.32
N LYS A 251 19.66 16.17 -15.88
CA LYS A 251 18.97 15.00 -16.44
C LYS A 251 18.36 15.29 -17.81
N SER A 252 18.36 14.29 -18.69
CA SER A 252 17.71 14.38 -20.00
C SER A 252 16.18 14.46 -19.88
N ILE A 253 15.49 14.96 -20.91
CA ILE A 253 14.01 15.05 -20.89
C ILE A 253 13.37 13.67 -20.67
N SER A 254 13.91 12.62 -21.30
CA SER A 254 13.42 11.25 -21.15
C SER A 254 13.54 10.76 -19.71
N GLU A 255 14.67 11.00 -19.04
CA GLU A 255 14.87 10.65 -17.63
C GLU A 255 13.94 11.44 -16.72
N LYS A 256 13.72 12.73 -16.98
CA LYS A 256 12.78 13.56 -16.21
C LYS A 256 11.36 13.01 -16.30
N ILE A 257 10.92 12.61 -17.50
CA ILE A 257 9.59 11.99 -17.71
C ILE A 257 9.50 10.68 -16.94
N LEU A 258 10.49 9.79 -17.08
CA LEU A 258 10.51 8.49 -16.41
C LEU A 258 10.47 8.65 -14.88
N ASN A 259 11.32 9.51 -14.33
CA ASN A 259 11.37 9.76 -12.89
C ASN A 259 10.07 10.36 -12.37
N SER A 260 9.49 11.34 -13.08
CA SER A 260 8.20 11.92 -12.66
C SER A 260 7.06 10.90 -12.69
N LEU A 261 7.02 10.05 -13.72
CA LEU A 261 6.05 8.97 -13.83
C LEU A 261 6.24 7.95 -12.71
N PHE A 262 7.48 7.54 -12.44
CA PHE A 262 7.81 6.60 -11.38
C PHE A 262 7.41 7.15 -10.01
N GLN A 263 7.71 8.42 -9.72
CA GLN A 263 7.34 9.05 -8.46
C GLN A 263 5.82 9.15 -8.26
N SER A 264 5.07 9.40 -9.34
CA SER A 264 3.60 9.37 -9.29
C SER A 264 3.04 7.96 -9.05
N VAL A 265 3.63 6.93 -9.67
CA VAL A 265 3.23 5.54 -9.48
C VAL A 265 3.60 5.03 -8.08
N THR A 266 4.81 5.32 -7.62
CA THR A 266 5.33 4.83 -6.33
C THR A 266 4.63 5.46 -5.13
N ALA A 267 4.22 6.74 -5.25
CA ALA A 267 3.41 7.42 -4.24
C ALA A 267 2.07 6.69 -3.99
N ARG A 268 1.60 5.87 -4.94
CA ARG A 268 0.43 5.00 -4.74
C ARG A 268 0.82 3.70 -4.05
N THR A 269 1.39 3.85 -2.86
CA THR A 269 1.69 2.83 -1.87
C THR A 269 2.82 1.83 -2.17
N ALA A 270 3.79 2.12 -3.04
CA ALA A 270 4.79 1.12 -3.42
C ALA A 270 6.20 1.30 -2.85
N GLY A 271 6.58 2.50 -2.41
CA GLY A 271 7.74 2.70 -1.53
C GLY A 271 9.12 2.67 -2.16
N PHE A 272 9.25 2.42 -3.47
CA PHE A 272 10.54 2.51 -4.15
C PHE A 272 10.92 3.94 -4.49
N ASN A 273 12.21 4.24 -4.36
CA ASN A 273 12.79 5.54 -4.71
C ASN A 273 13.71 5.41 -5.92
N THR A 274 13.43 6.17 -6.99
CA THR A 274 14.36 6.36 -8.13
C THR A 274 15.12 7.67 -8.06
N VAL A 275 14.70 8.60 -7.21
CA VAL A 275 15.38 9.87 -6.97
C VAL A 275 15.44 10.13 -5.47
N ASN A 276 16.35 11.00 -5.03
CA ASN A 276 16.41 11.37 -3.62
C ASN A 276 15.24 12.31 -3.29
N LEU A 277 14.28 11.81 -2.51
CA LEU A 277 13.07 12.54 -2.13
C LEU A 277 13.36 13.78 -1.27
N ALA A 278 14.44 13.76 -0.49
CA ALA A 278 14.86 14.89 0.34
C ALA A 278 15.29 16.10 -0.49
N ASN A 279 15.78 15.86 -1.72
CA ASN A 279 16.24 16.90 -2.64
C ASN A 279 15.13 17.46 -3.54
N LEU A 280 13.94 16.86 -3.52
CA LEU A 280 12.80 17.39 -4.28
C LEU A 280 12.35 18.72 -3.70
N THR A 281 11.73 19.55 -4.53
CA THR A 281 11.11 20.79 -4.09
C THR A 281 10.00 20.50 -3.06
N HIS A 282 9.80 21.43 -2.12
CA HIS A 282 8.73 21.29 -1.12
C HIS A 282 7.33 21.15 -1.76
N ALA A 283 7.11 21.75 -2.93
CA ALA A 283 5.88 21.58 -3.70
C ALA A 283 5.69 20.12 -4.15
N SER A 284 6.74 19.49 -4.68
CA SER A 284 6.71 18.07 -5.06
C SER A 284 6.56 17.15 -3.86
N GLN A 285 7.26 17.42 -2.76
CA GLN A 285 7.11 16.65 -1.51
C GLN A 285 5.67 16.71 -0.99
N PHE A 286 5.06 17.89 -0.96
CA PHE A 286 3.68 18.07 -0.54
C PHE A 286 2.68 17.40 -1.49
N LEU A 287 2.91 17.47 -2.81
CA LEU A 287 2.11 16.74 -3.78
C LEU A 287 2.19 15.22 -3.57
N ILE A 288 3.40 14.69 -3.33
CA ILE A 288 3.61 13.26 -3.03
C ILE A 288 2.82 12.89 -1.76
N ILE A 289 2.86 13.71 -0.71
CA ILE A 289 2.02 13.52 0.50
C ILE A 289 0.53 13.41 0.14
N CYS A 290 0.01 14.32 -0.69
CA CYS A 290 -1.39 14.26 -1.14
C CYS A 290 -1.71 12.99 -1.94
N LEU A 291 -0.80 12.56 -2.82
CA LEU A 291 -0.94 11.32 -3.60
C LEU A 291 -0.88 10.08 -2.69
N MET A 292 0.01 10.07 -1.69
CA MET A 292 0.18 8.98 -0.73
C MET A 292 -1.09 8.72 0.09
N ILE A 293 -1.77 9.78 0.53
CA ILE A 293 -3.04 9.65 1.26
C ILE A 293 -4.07 8.86 0.44
N VAL A 294 -4.12 9.09 -0.88
CA VAL A 294 -5.01 8.38 -1.81
C VAL A 294 -4.31 7.13 -2.33
N GLY A 295 -4.39 6.07 -1.52
CA GLY A 295 -3.75 4.79 -1.80
C GLY A 295 -4.37 3.99 -2.95
N GLY A 296 -4.17 2.67 -2.92
CA GLY A 296 -4.69 1.78 -3.95
C GLY A 296 -6.19 1.47 -3.82
N SER A 297 -6.66 0.53 -4.63
CA SER A 297 -8.10 0.22 -4.72
C SER A 297 -8.53 -0.81 -3.67
N PRO A 298 -9.83 -0.94 -3.36
CA PRO A 298 -10.29 -1.97 -2.44
C PRO A 298 -9.96 -3.39 -2.93
N GLY A 299 -9.64 -4.29 -1.99
CA GLY A 299 -9.24 -5.66 -2.31
C GLY A 299 -7.98 -5.73 -3.17
N SER A 300 -7.00 -4.86 -2.92
CA SER A 300 -5.68 -4.82 -3.58
C SER A 300 -4.56 -5.07 -2.56
N THR A 301 -3.32 -5.09 -3.05
CA THR A 301 -2.11 -5.20 -2.23
C THR A 301 -1.73 -3.88 -1.54
N ALA A 302 -2.33 -2.76 -1.95
CA ALA A 302 -2.07 -1.40 -1.46
C ALA A 302 -2.88 -1.01 -0.22
N GLY A 303 -2.36 -0.12 0.63
CA GLY A 303 -3.04 0.47 1.79
C GLY A 303 -3.71 1.82 1.54
N GLY A 304 -3.83 2.63 2.59
CA GLY A 304 -4.34 4.01 2.55
C GLY A 304 -5.84 4.19 2.35
N ILE A 305 -6.27 5.44 2.17
CA ILE A 305 -7.64 5.76 1.78
C ILE A 305 -7.86 5.20 0.38
N LYS A 306 -8.78 4.24 0.26
CA LYS A 306 -9.00 3.56 -1.01
C LYS A 306 -9.47 4.54 -2.09
N THR A 307 -9.01 4.34 -3.32
CA THR A 307 -9.38 5.16 -4.49
C THR A 307 -10.89 5.42 -4.57
N THR A 308 -11.70 4.37 -4.46
CA THR A 308 -13.17 4.48 -4.52
C THR A 308 -13.75 5.28 -3.37
N THR A 309 -13.15 5.19 -2.18
CA THR A 309 -13.59 5.94 -1.00
C THR A 309 -13.37 7.43 -1.22
N PHE A 310 -12.19 7.80 -1.70
CA PHE A 310 -11.86 9.18 -2.04
C PHE A 310 -12.74 9.72 -3.18
N VAL A 311 -12.99 8.92 -4.22
CA VAL A 311 -13.90 9.31 -5.31
C VAL A 311 -15.32 9.53 -4.81
N VAL A 312 -15.86 8.66 -3.95
CA VAL A 312 -17.21 8.86 -3.38
C VAL A 312 -17.26 10.12 -2.52
N PHE A 313 -16.22 10.40 -1.74
CA PHE A 313 -16.09 11.65 -0.98
C PHE A 313 -16.12 12.88 -1.89
N LEU A 314 -15.32 12.90 -2.96
CA LEU A 314 -15.32 14.00 -3.94
C LEU A 314 -16.67 14.14 -4.66
N LEU A 315 -17.28 13.02 -5.08
CA LEU A 315 -18.58 13.04 -5.73
C LEU A 315 -19.70 13.53 -4.81
N SER A 316 -19.61 13.25 -3.51
CA SER A 316 -20.55 13.79 -2.52
C SER A 316 -20.46 15.33 -2.48
N ILE A 317 -19.25 15.88 -2.40
CA ILE A 317 -19.03 17.34 -2.44
C ILE A 317 -19.57 17.94 -3.74
N ILE A 318 -19.22 17.36 -4.89
CA ILE A 318 -19.67 17.83 -6.22
C ILE A 318 -21.20 17.74 -6.33
N SER A 319 -21.82 16.68 -5.81
CA SER A 319 -23.27 16.50 -5.81
C SER A 319 -23.97 17.60 -5.01
N THR A 320 -23.41 17.96 -3.85
CA THR A 320 -23.90 19.06 -3.01
C THR A 320 -23.81 20.40 -3.73
N PHE A 321 -22.65 20.73 -4.36
CA PHE A 321 -22.52 21.95 -5.16
C PHE A 321 -23.48 22.00 -6.34
N LYS A 322 -23.75 20.86 -6.99
CA LYS A 322 -24.73 20.74 -8.08
C LYS A 322 -26.18 20.62 -7.61
N ARG A 323 -26.43 20.67 -6.29
CA ARG A 323 -27.76 20.51 -5.68
C ARG A 323 -28.51 19.26 -6.14
N LYS A 324 -27.77 18.17 -6.40
CA LYS A 324 -28.35 16.88 -6.78
C LYS A 324 -28.80 16.11 -5.53
N LYS A 325 -29.98 15.48 -5.60
CA LYS A 325 -30.55 14.68 -4.51
C LYS A 325 -29.83 13.35 -4.26
N SER A 326 -29.08 12.85 -5.25
CA SER A 326 -28.36 11.59 -5.14
C SER A 326 -26.99 11.68 -5.80
N ILE A 327 -26.02 10.99 -5.18
CA ILE A 327 -24.68 10.86 -5.75
C ILE A 327 -24.76 9.93 -6.96
N GLU A 328 -24.28 10.42 -8.10
CA GLU A 328 -24.35 9.72 -9.38
C GLU A 328 -22.99 9.68 -10.05
N CYS A 329 -22.63 8.51 -10.61
CA CYS A 329 -21.42 8.33 -11.41
C CYS A 329 -21.68 7.30 -12.51
N PHE A 330 -21.14 7.53 -13.72
CA PHE A 330 -21.36 6.67 -14.89
C PHE A 330 -22.82 6.25 -15.11
N ARG A 331 -23.76 7.20 -14.94
CA ARG A 331 -25.22 6.98 -15.03
C ARG A 331 -25.77 5.93 -14.05
N ARG A 332 -25.16 5.81 -12.88
CA ARG A 332 -25.61 4.95 -11.78
C ARG A 332 -25.63 5.73 -10.47
N ARG A 333 -26.58 5.41 -9.60
CA ARG A 333 -26.72 5.99 -8.26
C ARG A 333 -25.85 5.24 -7.26
N ILE A 334 -25.25 6.00 -6.34
CA ILE A 334 -24.51 5.49 -5.17
C ILE A 334 -25.39 5.72 -3.93
N ASP A 335 -25.34 4.77 -3.00
CA ASP A 335 -26.10 4.81 -1.76
C ASP A 335 -25.49 5.83 -0.77
N ASP A 336 -26.33 6.53 -0.02
CA ASP A 336 -25.93 7.62 0.87
C ASP A 336 -25.14 7.09 2.08
N ASP A 337 -25.40 5.85 2.50
CA ASP A 337 -24.63 5.19 3.56
C ASP A 337 -23.18 4.93 3.16
N VAL A 338 -22.91 4.71 1.87
CA VAL A 338 -21.53 4.58 1.35
C VAL A 338 -20.80 5.92 1.47
N ALA A 339 -21.49 7.04 1.25
CA ALA A 339 -20.92 8.38 1.38
C ALA A 339 -20.57 8.71 2.84
N LYS A 340 -21.44 8.40 3.80
CA LYS A 340 -21.16 8.58 5.24
C LYS A 340 -19.95 7.77 5.68
N ARG A 341 -19.85 6.51 5.25
CA ARG A 341 -18.68 5.66 5.51
C ARG A 341 -17.42 6.25 4.90
N ALA A 342 -17.50 6.76 3.67
CA ALA A 342 -16.37 7.40 3.01
C ALA A 342 -15.87 8.66 3.74
N PHE A 343 -16.79 9.52 4.17
CA PHE A 343 -16.47 10.69 4.98
C PHE A 343 -15.78 10.30 6.29
N THR A 344 -16.33 9.30 7.00
CA THR A 344 -15.76 8.81 8.27
C THR A 344 -14.33 8.30 8.08
N VAL A 345 -14.07 7.53 7.01
CA VAL A 345 -12.72 7.04 6.68
C VAL A 345 -11.77 8.20 6.42
N VAL A 346 -12.16 9.15 5.57
CA VAL A 346 -11.31 10.29 5.21
C VAL A 346 -10.98 11.14 6.44
N ALA A 347 -11.98 11.47 7.25
CA ALA A 347 -11.80 12.23 8.47
C ALA A 347 -10.85 11.53 9.46
N MET A 348 -11.03 10.22 9.67
CA MET A 348 -10.16 9.45 10.57
C MET A 348 -8.70 9.44 10.11
N TYR A 349 -8.45 9.24 8.81
CA TYR A 349 -7.08 9.28 8.26
C TYR A 349 -6.41 10.64 8.45
N LEU A 350 -7.16 11.73 8.24
CA LEU A 350 -6.65 13.10 8.43
C LEU A 350 -6.36 13.41 9.90
N VAL A 351 -7.26 13.05 10.82
CA VAL A 351 -7.07 13.29 12.26
C VAL A 351 -5.86 12.51 12.77
N LEU A 352 -5.76 11.23 12.43
CA LEU A 352 -4.63 10.39 12.86
C LEU A 352 -3.30 10.86 12.26
N SER A 353 -3.27 11.22 10.97
CA SER A 353 -2.03 11.68 10.33
C SER A 353 -1.56 13.00 10.93
N VAL A 354 -2.45 13.97 11.16
CA VAL A 354 -2.10 15.27 11.77
C VAL A 354 -1.65 15.08 13.22
N ALA A 355 -2.38 14.30 14.03
CA ALA A 355 -2.02 14.06 15.42
C ALA A 355 -0.64 13.38 15.56
N ALA A 356 -0.38 12.34 14.74
CA ALA A 356 0.91 11.67 14.75
C ALA A 356 2.04 12.57 14.24
N THR A 357 1.78 13.37 13.20
CA THR A 357 2.76 14.35 12.68
C THR A 357 3.19 15.32 13.77
N MET A 358 2.23 15.87 14.53
CA MET A 358 2.53 16.78 15.64
C MET A 358 3.35 16.08 16.74
N ALA A 359 2.97 14.85 17.11
CA ALA A 359 3.69 14.09 18.13
C ALA A 359 5.14 13.77 17.71
N VAL A 360 5.34 13.21 16.52
CA VAL A 360 6.67 12.84 15.99
C VAL A 360 7.55 14.08 15.80
N SER A 361 7.00 15.18 15.26
CA SER A 361 7.76 16.43 15.11
C SER A 361 8.23 16.99 16.46
N ALA A 362 7.39 16.92 17.50
CA ALA A 362 7.73 17.39 18.84
C ALA A 362 8.75 16.48 19.56
N ILE A 363 8.65 15.16 19.39
CA ILE A 363 9.54 14.18 20.03
C ILE A 363 10.93 14.20 19.40
N GLU A 364 11.01 14.20 18.07
CA GLU A 364 12.28 14.07 17.33
C GLU A 364 12.93 15.43 17.02
N GLY A 365 12.22 16.55 17.17
CA GLY A 365 12.71 17.88 16.81
C GLY A 365 12.90 18.08 15.29
N VAL A 366 12.24 17.27 14.47
CA VAL A 366 12.28 17.37 13.00
C VAL A 366 11.25 18.35 12.45
N THR A 367 11.46 18.82 11.22
CA THR A 367 10.52 19.72 10.56
C THR A 367 9.13 19.08 10.39
N LEU A 368 8.08 19.90 10.43
CA LEU A 368 6.71 19.44 10.25
C LEU A 368 6.52 18.69 8.93
N ASN A 369 7.15 19.16 7.85
CA ASN A 369 7.10 18.51 6.53
C ASN A 369 7.72 17.11 6.57
N ALA A 370 8.87 16.93 7.22
CA ALA A 370 9.51 15.63 7.36
C ALA A 370 8.69 14.64 8.19
N ALA A 371 8.17 15.10 9.34
CA ALA A 371 7.27 14.29 10.17
C ALA A 371 5.97 13.94 9.43
N MET A 372 5.39 14.88 8.68
CA MET A 372 4.17 14.67 7.91
C MET A 372 4.39 13.64 6.81
N PHE A 373 5.51 13.71 6.12
CA PHE A 373 5.88 12.77 5.07
C PHE A 373 5.94 11.33 5.60
N GLU A 374 6.62 11.12 6.73
CA GLU A 374 6.73 9.79 7.36
C GLU A 374 5.42 9.29 7.94
N CYS A 375 4.68 10.14 8.66
CA CYS A 375 3.40 9.72 9.28
C CYS A 375 2.35 9.38 8.21
N VAL A 376 2.29 10.17 7.12
CA VAL A 376 1.41 9.87 5.99
C VAL A 376 1.86 8.62 5.26
N SER A 377 3.17 8.45 5.03
CA SER A 377 3.73 7.24 4.44
C SER A 377 3.41 6.00 5.27
N ALA A 378 3.53 6.07 6.60
CA ALA A 378 3.21 4.98 7.50
C ALA A 378 1.71 4.63 7.51
N ILE A 379 0.81 5.62 7.71
CA ILE A 379 -0.63 5.36 7.77
C ILE A 379 -1.20 4.93 6.41
N ALA A 380 -0.64 5.39 5.30
CA ALA A 380 -1.05 4.96 3.98
C ALA A 380 -0.31 3.71 3.48
N THR A 381 0.63 3.18 4.27
CA THR A 381 1.50 2.04 3.95
C THR A 381 2.21 2.25 2.61
N VAL A 382 2.93 3.36 2.47
CA VAL A 382 3.63 3.73 1.24
C VAL A 382 5.09 3.36 1.25
N GLY A 383 5.83 3.65 2.32
CA GLY A 383 7.24 3.28 2.44
C GLY A 383 8.21 4.29 1.88
N LEU A 384 7.73 5.39 1.31
CA LEU A 384 8.59 6.52 0.96
C LEU A 384 9.03 7.24 2.24
N THR A 385 10.27 7.68 2.28
CA THR A 385 10.87 8.38 3.42
C THR A 385 11.75 9.53 2.93
N LEU A 386 11.84 10.59 3.73
CA LEU A 386 12.83 11.66 3.56
C LEU A 386 14.15 11.36 4.30
N GLY A 387 14.31 10.14 4.82
CA GLY A 387 15.53 9.65 5.44
C GLY A 387 15.56 9.74 6.98
N ILE A 388 14.44 10.05 7.65
CA ILE A 388 14.43 10.15 9.11
C ILE A 388 14.12 8.83 9.82
N THR A 389 13.51 7.85 9.13
CA THR A 389 13.13 6.53 9.70
C THR A 389 14.26 5.85 10.51
N PRO A 390 15.52 5.77 10.04
CA PRO A 390 16.58 5.08 10.78
C PRO A 390 16.91 5.72 12.14
N GLY A 391 16.71 7.05 12.25
CA GLY A 391 17.09 7.85 13.42
C GLY A 391 15.99 8.04 14.47
N LEU A 392 14.79 7.46 14.27
CA LEU A 392 13.66 7.65 15.16
C LEU A 392 13.89 7.06 16.56
N SER A 393 13.40 7.74 17.58
CA SER A 393 13.29 7.19 18.93
C SER A 393 12.26 6.06 19.00
N VAL A 394 12.36 5.24 20.05
CA VAL A 394 11.44 4.11 20.30
C VAL A 394 9.97 4.55 20.35
N VAL A 395 9.68 5.74 20.88
CA VAL A 395 8.30 6.24 20.98
C VAL A 395 7.74 6.56 19.59
N SER A 396 8.48 7.30 18.76
CA SER A 396 8.08 7.62 17.39
C SER A 396 7.99 6.37 16.52
N GLU A 397 8.89 5.41 16.74
CA GLU A 397 8.87 4.11 16.07
C GLU A 397 7.56 3.34 16.36
N ILE A 398 7.14 3.28 17.63
CA ILE A 398 5.86 2.65 18.01
C ILE A 398 4.68 3.40 17.40
N ILE A 399 4.72 4.74 17.33
CA ILE A 399 3.67 5.52 16.67
C ILE A 399 3.55 5.10 15.20
N LEU A 400 4.66 5.01 14.47
CA LEU A 400 4.63 4.56 13.07
C LEU A 400 4.16 3.11 12.92
N VAL A 401 4.58 2.19 13.80
CA VAL A 401 4.09 0.79 13.83
C VAL A 401 2.57 0.74 13.95
N LEU A 402 2.00 1.53 14.89
CA LEU A 402 0.56 1.61 15.05
C LEU A 402 -0.10 2.16 13.78
N LEU A 403 0.41 3.26 13.21
CA LEU A 403 -0.12 3.84 11.97
C LEU A 403 -0.13 2.83 10.81
N MET A 404 0.93 2.05 10.63
CA MET A 404 1.01 1.01 9.60
C MET A 404 -0.08 -0.05 9.77
N ILE A 405 -0.31 -0.51 11.01
CA ILE A 405 -1.39 -1.46 11.32
C ILE A 405 -2.76 -0.81 11.06
N PHE A 406 -2.95 0.44 11.46
CA PHE A 406 -4.19 1.19 11.21
C PHE A 406 -4.50 1.30 9.71
N GLY A 407 -3.47 1.65 8.94
CA GLY A 407 -3.52 1.75 7.49
C GLY A 407 -3.88 0.44 6.81
N ARG A 408 -3.19 -0.64 7.18
CA ARG A 408 -3.35 -1.94 6.51
C ARG A 408 -4.68 -2.62 6.81
N VAL A 409 -5.04 -2.73 8.09
CA VAL A 409 -6.26 -3.45 8.51
C VAL A 409 -7.53 -2.69 8.09
N GLY A 410 -7.39 -1.39 7.83
CA GLY A 410 -8.45 -0.51 7.41
C GLY A 410 -9.14 0.14 8.60
N SER A 411 -9.28 1.46 8.52
CA SER A 411 -9.82 2.32 9.58
C SER A 411 -11.20 1.89 10.10
N LEU A 412 -12.12 1.48 9.22
CA LEU A 412 -13.45 1.01 9.62
C LEU A 412 -13.40 -0.34 10.37
N THR A 413 -12.55 -1.27 9.94
CA THR A 413 -12.40 -2.57 10.60
C THR A 413 -11.96 -2.39 12.05
N ILE A 414 -11.07 -1.43 12.27
CA ILE A 414 -10.56 -1.08 13.59
C ILE A 414 -11.63 -0.36 14.40
N LEU A 415 -12.30 0.64 13.82
CA LEU A 415 -13.37 1.36 14.52
C LEU A 415 -14.48 0.40 14.99
N PHE A 416 -14.86 -0.56 14.15
CA PHE A 416 -15.82 -1.61 14.53
C PHE A 416 -15.23 -2.69 15.44
N ALA A 417 -13.92 -2.93 15.43
CA ALA A 417 -13.27 -3.85 16.37
C ALA A 417 -13.27 -3.29 17.80
N PHE A 418 -13.17 -1.97 17.96
CA PHE A 418 -13.15 -1.29 19.25
C PHE A 418 -14.51 -0.70 19.67
N SER A 419 -15.45 -0.53 18.75
CA SER A 419 -16.83 -0.14 19.09
C SER A 419 -17.56 -1.27 19.81
N ALA A 420 -18.29 -0.92 20.87
CA ALA A 420 -19.27 -1.82 21.45
C ALA A 420 -20.39 -2.09 20.42
N GLU A 421 -20.84 -3.35 20.33
CA GLU A 421 -22.05 -3.69 19.57
C GLU A 421 -23.26 -3.13 20.31
N HIS A 422 -23.66 -1.91 19.97
CA HIS A 422 -24.96 -1.40 20.38
C HIS A 422 -26.00 -1.80 19.34
N LEU A 423 -27.07 -2.45 19.80
CA LEU A 423 -28.28 -2.66 19.00
C LEU A 423 -28.74 -1.29 18.49
N SER A 424 -28.91 -1.16 17.17
CA SER A 424 -29.47 0.04 16.58
C SER A 424 -30.86 0.27 17.18
N PRO A 425 -31.09 1.38 17.89
CA PRO A 425 -32.38 1.62 18.52
C PRO A 425 -33.47 1.63 17.44
N LEU A 426 -34.57 0.90 17.69
CA LEU A 426 -35.73 0.81 16.79
C LEU A 426 -36.46 2.17 16.67
N SER A 427 -36.27 3.06 17.63
CA SER A 427 -36.82 4.41 17.66
C SER A 427 -35.78 5.45 17.24
N ARG A 428 -36.22 6.49 16.52
CA ARG A 428 -35.40 7.67 16.21
C ARG A 428 -35.66 8.77 17.24
N LEU A 429 -34.60 9.45 17.64
CA LEU A 429 -34.70 10.68 18.44
C LEU A 429 -35.33 11.81 17.61
N PRO A 430 -35.94 12.82 18.26
CA PRO A 430 -36.50 13.98 17.56
C PRO A 430 -35.43 14.68 16.72
N GLN A 431 -35.79 15.08 15.50
CA GLN A 431 -34.88 15.75 14.58
C GLN A 431 -34.80 17.24 14.93
N GLU A 432 -33.64 17.69 15.39
CA GLU A 432 -33.35 19.11 15.57
C GLU A 432 -32.60 19.68 14.36
N LYS A 433 -32.84 20.96 14.08
CA LYS A 433 -32.15 21.68 13.00
C LYS A 433 -30.95 22.40 13.61
N ILE A 434 -29.75 22.00 13.19
CA ILE A 434 -28.50 22.68 13.55
C ILE A 434 -28.07 23.52 12.35
N GLN A 435 -27.74 24.79 12.58
CA GLN A 435 -27.22 25.68 11.55
C GLN A 435 -25.78 25.29 11.22
N ILE A 436 -25.49 25.12 9.93
CA ILE A 436 -24.15 24.92 9.37
C ILE A 436 -23.98 26.03 8.32
N GLY A 437 -22.77 26.59 8.22
CA GLY A 437 -22.45 27.72 7.35
C GLY A 437 -22.56 27.47 5.86
#